data_AF-A0A4Q3W2B8-F1
#
_entry.id   AF-A0A4Q3W2B8-F1
#
_cell.length_a   1.000
_cell.length_b   1.000
_cell.length_c   1.000
_cell.angle_alpha   90.00
_cell.angle_beta   90.00
_cell.angle_gamma   90.00
#
_symmetry.space_group_name_H-M   'P 1'
#
loop_
_entity.id
_entity.type
_entity.pdbx_description
1 polymer ?
#
loop_
_entity_poly.entity_id
_entity_poly.type
_entity_poly.pdbx_seq_one_letter_code
_entity_poly.pdbx_strand_id
1 'polypeptide(L)' 'VHPDARRQGVARALLGELEKAAYEGGRTLLTLDTETGSSGDHLYTATGYIRVGTIPDFAQNAEGTELISSTFFYKRL' A
#
# COMPACT_ATOMS: atom_id res chain seq x y z
N VAL A 1 6.91 -4.52 -7.17
CA VAL A 1 8.29 -5.06 -7.04
C VAL A 1 8.34 -6.38 -7.77
N HIS A 2 9.32 -6.55 -8.67
CA HIS A 2 9.52 -7.80 -9.39
C HIS A 2 9.54 -8.99 -8.41
N PRO A 3 8.90 -10.14 -8.72
CA PRO A 3 8.87 -11.28 -7.81
C PRO A 3 10.23 -11.67 -7.24
N ASP A 4 11.28 -11.62 -8.06
CA ASP A 4 12.66 -11.96 -7.67
C ASP A 4 13.31 -10.97 -6.70
N ALA A 5 12.80 -9.74 -6.63
CA ALA A 5 13.28 -8.70 -5.72
C ALA A 5 12.43 -8.60 -4.43
N ARG A 6 11.47 -9.50 -4.24
CA ARG A 6 10.64 -9.53 -3.01
C ARG A 6 11.48 -9.98 -1.81
N ARG A 7 11.02 -9.61 -0.60
CA ARG A 7 11.65 -9.94 0.70
C ARG A 7 13.07 -9.38 0.91
N GLN A 8 13.58 -8.56 0.00
CA GLN A 8 14.87 -7.86 0.14
C GLN A 8 14.72 -6.44 0.70
N GLY A 9 13.56 -6.09 1.26
CA GLY A 9 13.30 -4.77 1.83
C GLY A 9 13.06 -3.64 0.82
N VAL A 10 13.17 -3.91 -0.49
CA VAL A 10 13.00 -2.90 -1.56
C VAL A 10 11.69 -2.12 -1.44
N ALA A 11 10.56 -2.79 -1.23
CA ALA A 11 9.27 -2.12 -1.08
C ALA A 11 9.21 -1.18 0.13
N ARG A 12 9.85 -1.57 1.24
CA ARG A 12 9.94 -0.76 2.46
C ARG A 12 10.83 0.46 2.25
N ALA A 13 11.95 0.30 1.55
CA ALA A 13 12.84 1.40 1.20
C ALA A 13 12.14 2.43 0.30
N LEU A 14 11.44 1.96 -0.75
CA LEU A 14 10.66 2.82 -1.63
C LEU A 14 9.56 3.58 -0.88
N LEU A 15 8.84 2.90 0.02
CA LEU A 15 7.81 3.54 0.82
C LEU A 15 8.39 4.60 1.77
N GLY A 16 9.57 4.35 2.34
CA GLY A 16 10.27 5.34 3.18
C GLY A 16 10.69 6.60 2.41
N GLU A 17 11.25 6.43 1.20
CA GLU A 17 11.59 7.57 0.34
C GLU A 17 10.33 8.34 -0.12
N LEU A 18 9.23 7.63 -0.40
CA LEU A 18 7.95 8.26 -0.71
C LEU A 18 7.44 9.11 0.47
N GLU A 19 7.47 8.57 1.69
CA GLU A 19 7.06 9.30 2.90
C GLU A 19 7.90 10.56 3.11
N LYS A 20 9.22 10.45 2.94
CA LYS A 20 10.13 11.58 3.03
C LYS A 20 9.83 12.65 1.98
N ALA A 21 9.68 12.26 0.72
CA ALA A 21 9.35 13.19 -0.36
C ALA A 21 7.99 13.88 -0.15
N ALA A 22 7.01 13.15 0.40
CA ALA A 22 5.71 13.70 0.74
C ALA A 22 5.81 14.73 1.87
N TYR A 23 6.60 14.45 2.91
CA TYR A 23 6.86 15.39 4.00
C TYR A 23 7.55 16.66 3.50
N GLU A 24 8.60 16.52 2.69
CA GLU A 24 9.32 17.65 2.06
C GLU A 24 8.40 18.46 1.13
N GLY A 25 7.44 17.81 0.47
CA GLY A 25 6.41 18.44 -0.33
C GLY A 25 5.26 19.07 0.46
N GLY A 26 5.35 19.13 1.80
CA GLY A 26 4.32 19.72 2.67
C GLY A 26 3.03 18.92 2.74
N ARG A 27 3.06 17.62 2.42
CA ARG A 27 1.90 16.74 2.60
C ARG A 27 1.76 16.37 4.07
N THR A 28 0.53 16.32 4.55
CA THR A 28 0.21 16.00 5.95
C THR A 28 -0.47 14.65 6.12
N LEU A 29 -0.94 14.07 5.02
CA LEU A 29 -1.69 12.81 4.99
C LEU A 29 -1.35 12.03 3.73
N LEU A 30 -1.06 10.75 3.89
CA LEU A 30 -1.01 9.78 2.81
C LEU A 30 -2.21 8.84 2.90
N THR A 31 -2.75 8.50 1.75
CA THR A 31 -3.82 7.51 1.59
C THR A 31 -3.45 6.54 0.49
N LEU A 32 -3.84 5.28 0.66
CA LEU A 32 -3.55 4.24 -0.31
C LEU A 32 -4.54 3.08 -0.15
N ASP A 33 -4.75 2.35 -1.23
CA ASP A 33 -5.49 1.10 -1.24
C ASP A 33 -4.68 -0.02 -1.88
N THR A 34 -5.02 -1.25 -1.55
CA THR A 34 -4.37 -2.44 -2.09
C THR A 34 -5.28 -3.64 -1.97
N GLU A 35 -5.02 -4.68 -2.76
CA GLU A 35 -5.69 -5.97 -2.64
C GLU A 35 -5.58 -6.49 -1.20
N THR A 36 -6.72 -6.89 -0.63
CA THR A 36 -6.82 -7.37 0.75
C THR A 36 -6.04 -8.67 0.93
N GLY A 37 -5.20 -8.73 1.96
CA GLY A 37 -4.33 -9.89 2.22
C GLY A 37 -3.12 -10.00 1.28
N SER A 38 -2.90 -9.02 0.40
CA SER A 38 -1.73 -9.00 -0.47
C SER A 38 -0.45 -8.65 0.30
N SER A 39 0.69 -8.77 -0.37
CA SER A 39 1.97 -8.28 0.17
C SER A 39 1.96 -6.77 0.44
N GLY A 40 1.13 -6.00 -0.26
CA GLY A 40 0.93 -4.57 0.01
C GLY A 40 0.22 -4.34 1.33
N ASP A 41 -0.88 -5.06 1.59
CA ASP A 41 -1.66 -4.98 2.84
C ASP A 41 -0.75 -5.21 4.06
N HIS A 42 0.04 -6.28 4.01
CA HIS A 42 1.00 -6.60 5.06
C HIS A 42 2.11 -5.55 5.20
N LEU A 43 2.62 -5.01 4.09
CA LEU A 43 3.64 -3.97 4.12
C LEU A 43 3.13 -2.71 4.81
N TYR A 44 1.96 -2.19 4.40
CA TYR A 44 1.40 -0.96 4.95
C TYR A 44 1.09 -1.09 6.44
N THR A 45 0.50 -2.22 6.85
CA THR A 45 0.29 -2.53 8.26
C THR A 45 1.61 -2.52 9.04
N ALA A 46 2.67 -3.13 8.49
CA ALA A 46 3.98 -3.20 9.14
C ALA A 46 4.76 -1.86 9.16
N THR A 47 4.34 -0.85 8.40
CA THR A 47 4.98 0.48 8.32
C THR A 47 4.17 1.60 8.98
N GLY A 48 3.17 1.23 9.78
CA GLY A 48 2.42 2.16 10.62
C GLY A 48 1.30 2.89 9.91
N TYR A 49 0.86 2.40 8.75
CA TYR A 49 -0.40 2.85 8.17
C TYR A 49 -1.58 2.26 8.96
N ILE A 50 -2.64 3.05 9.07
CA ILE A 50 -3.88 2.70 9.77
C ILE A 50 -4.91 2.25 8.73
N ARG A 51 -5.46 1.04 8.92
CA ARG A 51 -6.54 0.50 8.10
C ARG A 51 -7.84 1.26 8.36
N VAL A 52 -8.47 1.75 7.29
CA VAL A 52 -9.79 2.40 7.32
C VAL A 52 -10.89 1.36 7.23
N GLY A 53 -10.76 0.44 6.29
CA GLY A 53 -11.78 -0.55 5.98
C GLY A 53 -11.50 -1.28 4.67
N THR A 54 -12.41 -2.17 4.32
CA THR A 54 -12.34 -2.97 3.10
C THR A 54 -13.61 -2.78 2.30
N ILE A 55 -13.47 -2.60 0.99
CA ILE A 55 -14.58 -2.57 0.05
C ILE A 55 -14.49 -3.83 -0.81
N PRO A 56 -15.51 -4.72 -0.78
CA PRO A 56 -15.55 -5.89 -1.64
C PRO A 56 -15.71 -5.47 -3.10
N ASP A 57 -15.15 -6.27 -4.02
CA ASP A 57 -15.27 -6.10 -5.47
C ASP A 57 -14.92 -4.70 -5.98
N PHE A 58 -13.99 -4.02 -5.32
CA PHE A 58 -13.64 -2.63 -5.59
C PHE A 58 -12.72 -2.48 -6.80
N ALA A 59 -11.74 -3.36 -6.93
CA ALA A 59 -10.73 -3.33 -7.98
C ALA A 59 -10.74 -4.64 -8.77
N GLN A 60 -10.00 -4.66 -9.87
CA GLN A 60 -9.74 -5.87 -10.63
C GLN A 60 -8.32 -6.37 -10.34
N ASN A 61 -8.12 -7.69 -10.34
CA ASN A 61 -6.78 -8.27 -10.25
C ASN A 61 -5.90 -7.85 -11.44
N ALA A 62 -4.59 -8.10 -11.36
CA ALA A 62 -3.64 -7.67 -12.37
C ALA A 62 -3.92 -8.27 -13.76
N GLU A 63 -4.54 -9.44 -13.79
CA GLU A 63 -4.93 -10.18 -15.00
C GLU A 63 -6.23 -9.67 -15.63
N GLY A 64 -7.01 -8.84 -14.92
CA GLY A 64 -8.27 -8.31 -15.43
C GLY A 64 -9.38 -9.37 -15.50
N THR A 65 -9.31 -10.43 -14.70
CA THR A 65 -10.25 -11.56 -14.77
C THR A 65 -11.24 -11.61 -13.62
N GLU A 66 -10.87 -11.06 -12.46
CA GLU A 66 -11.64 -11.17 -11.23
C GLU A 66 -11.71 -9.84 -10.50
N LEU A 67 -12.87 -9.56 -9.89
CA LEU A 67 -13.00 -8.47 -8.94
C LEU A 67 -12.43 -8.90 -7.59
N ILE A 68 -11.68 -7.99 -6.97
CA ILE A 68 -10.96 -8.21 -5.73
C ILE A 68 -11.32 -7.14 -4.71
N SER A 69 -11.25 -7.53 -3.44
CA SER A 69 -11.49 -6.61 -2.32
C SER A 69 -10.29 -5.70 -2.10
N SER A 70 -10.51 -4.38 -2.08
CA SER A 70 -9.46 -3.41 -1.70
C SER A 70 -9.57 -3.02 -0.23
N THR A 71 -8.43 -3.04 0.46
CA THR A 71 -8.30 -2.47 1.80
C THR A 71 -7.65 -1.09 1.71
N PHE A 72 -8.30 -0.11 2.31
CA PHE A 72 -7.87 1.29 2.35
C PHE A 72 -7.11 1.59 3.63
N PHE A 73 -6.09 2.42 3.51
CA PHE A 73 -5.25 2.85 4.60
C PHE A 73 -4.97 4.35 4.55
N TYR A 74 -4.58 4.91 5.69
CA TYR A 74 -3.98 6.23 5.77
C TYR A 74 -2.79 6.26 6.72
N LYS A 75 -1.94 7.28 6.57
CA LYS A 75 -0.88 7.62 7.53
C LYS A 75 -0.74 9.13 7.59
N ARG A 76 -0.71 9.68 8.80
CA ARG A 76 -0.32 11.09 9.01
C ARG A 76 1.20 11.17 8.97
N LEU A 77 1.72 12.16 8.26
CA LEU A 77 3.15 12.43 8.11
C LEU A 77 3.67 13.36 9.21
#